data_AF-A0A5P9HRD5-F1
#
_entry.id   AF-A0A5P9HRD5-F1
#
_cell.length_a   1.000
_cell.length_b   1.000
_cell.length_c   1.000
_cell.angle_alpha   90.00
_cell.angle_beta   90.00
_cell.angle_gamma   90.00
#
_symmetry.space_group_name_H-M   'P 1'
#
loop_
_entity.id
_entity.type
_entity.pdbx_description
1 polymer ?
#
loop_
_entity_poly.entity_id
_entity_poly.type
_entity_poly.pdbx_seq_one_letter_code
_entity_poly.pdbx_strand_id
1 'polypeptide(L)' 'MKMVNHFLFFWHQWRANYFAAMAEGCLDKKLKMQLEEKSDMHKLEALQCKAKTQNITC' A
#
# COMPACT_ATOMS: atom_id res chain seq x y z
N MET A 1 -13.65 11.86 -9.82
CA MET A 1 -13.20 11.11 -8.61
C MET A 1 -12.69 9.69 -8.92
N LYS A 2 -13.32 8.91 -9.81
CA LYS A 2 -12.90 7.52 -10.12
C LYS A 2 -11.45 7.36 -10.60
N MET A 3 -10.96 8.25 -11.45
CA MET A 3 -9.56 8.24 -11.93
C MET A 3 -8.56 8.55 -10.81
N VAL A 4 -8.91 9.49 -9.92
CA VAL A 4 -8.10 9.82 -8.73
C VAL A 4 -8.00 8.62 -7.79
N ASN A 5 -9.10 7.90 -7.54
CA ASN A 5 -9.08 6.71 -6.70
C ASN A 5 -8.27 5.55 -7.32
N HIS A 6 -8.27 5.39 -8.65
CA HIS A 6 -7.39 4.44 -9.32
C HIS A 6 -5.92 4.84 -9.18
N PHE A 7 -5.59 6.13 -9.38
CA PHE A 7 -4.24 6.62 -9.20
C PHE A 7 -3.75 6.38 -7.75
N LEU A 8 -4.58 6.71 -6.77
CA LEU A 8 -4.29 6.46 -5.35
C LEU A 8 -4.12 4.96 -5.07
N PHE A 9 -4.98 4.10 -5.62
CA PHE A 9 -4.82 2.65 -5.50
C PHE A 9 -3.44 2.19 -5.98
N PHE A 10 -3.05 2.56 -7.21
CA PHE A 10 -1.74 2.17 -7.75
C PHE A 10 -0.59 2.78 -6.95
N TRP A 11 -0.72 4.02 -6.50
CA TRP A 11 0.26 4.68 -5.65
C TRP A 11 0.50 3.94 -4.33
N HIS A 12 -0.56 3.58 -3.61
CA HIS A 12 -0.46 2.81 -2.38
C HIS A 12 0.09 1.40 -2.63
N GLN A 13 -0.29 0.75 -3.75
CA GLN A 13 0.24 -0.55 -4.15
C GLN A 13 1.76 -0.50 -4.38
N TRP A 14 2.26 0.51 -5.08
CA TRP A 14 3.69 0.72 -5.31
C TRP A 14 4.45 0.95 -4.00
N ARG A 15 3.90 1.79 -3.11
CA ARG A 15 4.53 2.04 -1.80
C ARG A 15 4.59 0.77 -0.95
N ALA A 16 3.53 -0.02 -0.91
CA ALA A 16 3.53 -1.30 -0.21
C ALA A 16 4.67 -2.21 -0.69
N ASN A 17 4.80 -2.39 -2.00
CA ASN A 17 5.85 -3.21 -2.60
C ASN A 17 7.26 -2.64 -2.31
N TYR A 18 7.41 -1.32 -2.36
CA TYR A 18 8.67 -0.64 -2.05
C TYR A 18 9.13 -0.90 -0.61
N PHE A 19 8.24 -0.73 0.38
CA PHE A 19 8.58 -1.01 1.77
C PHE A 19 8.83 -2.50 2.04
N ALA A 20 8.10 -3.40 1.38
CA ALA A 20 8.35 -4.85 1.47
C ALA A 20 9.74 -5.22 0.93
N ALA A 21 10.13 -4.70 -0.23
CA ALA A 21 11.47 -4.93 -0.81
C ALA A 21 12.59 -4.38 0.08
N MET A 22 12.38 -3.22 0.71
CA MET A 22 13.35 -2.71 1.70
C MET A 22 13.43 -3.59 2.94
N ALA A 23 12.31 -4.14 3.41
CA ALA A 23 12.28 -5.04 4.57
C ALA A 23 13.02 -6.35 4.30
N GLU A 24 12.93 -6.89 3.08
CA GLU A 24 13.65 -8.11 2.66
C GLU A 24 15.17 -7.93 2.76
N GLY A 25 15.69 -6.76 2.38
CA GLY A 25 17.12 -6.43 2.49
C GLY A 25 17.57 -5.96 3.87
N CYS A 26 16.68 -5.85 4.85
CA CYS A 26 16.98 -5.23 6.14
C CYS A 26 17.52 -6.24 7.16
N LEU A 27 18.74 -5.99 7.65
CA LEU A 27 19.39 -6.81 8.69
C LEU A 27 18.97 -6.40 10.12
N ASP A 28 18.57 -5.15 10.32
CA ASP A 28 18.07 -4.66 11.60
C ASP A 28 16.63 -5.14 11.80
N LYS A 29 16.41 -5.99 12.81
CA LYS A 29 15.09 -6.58 13.10
C LYS A 29 14.03 -5.54 13.44
N LYS A 30 14.40 -4.47 14.15
CA LYS A 30 13.45 -3.41 14.54
C LYS A 30 13.06 -2.58 13.34
N LEU A 31 14.03 -2.21 12.51
CA LEU A 31 13.77 -1.47 11.28
C LEU A 31 12.97 -2.32 10.29
N LYS A 32 13.30 -3.61 10.15
CA LYS A 32 12.55 -4.56 9.33
C LYS A 32 11.07 -4.60 9.72
N MET A 33 10.77 -4.76 11.02
CA MET A 33 9.40 -4.77 11.52
C MET A 33 8.66 -3.46 11.19
N GLN A 34 9.32 -2.30 11.36
CA GLN A 34 8.72 -1.01 10.99
C GLN A 34 8.47 -0.86 9.49
N LEU A 35 9.32 -1.44 8.64
CA LEU A 35 9.15 -1.45 7.19
C LEU A 35 7.99 -2.38 6.78
N GLU A 36 7.87 -3.54 7.41
CA GLU A 36 6.74 -4.47 7.21
C GLU A 36 5.42 -3.82 7.61
N GLU A 37 5.35 -3.18 8.79
CA GLU A 37 4.18 -2.41 9.25
C GLU A 37 3.78 -1.32 8.24
N LYS A 38 4.75 -0.56 7.70
CA LYS A 38 4.48 0.44 6.65
C LYS A 38 3.98 -0.17 5.36
N SER A 39 4.55 -1.31 4.95
CA SER A 39 4.07 -2.06 3.79
C SER A 39 2.61 -2.43 3.97
N ASP A 40 2.25 -2.99 5.12
CA ASP A 40 0.89 -3.48 5.40
C ASP A 40 -0.12 -2.35 5.52
N MET A 41 0.27 -1.22 6.12
CA MET A 41 -0.54 0.00 6.12
C MET A 41 -0.88 0.43 4.69
N HIS A 42 0.08 0.46 3.77
CA HIS A 42 -0.17 0.84 2.38
C HIS A 42 -0.98 -0.20 1.61
N LYS A 43 -0.87 -1.50 1.91
CA LYS A 43 -1.78 -2.52 1.36
C LYS A 43 -3.22 -2.24 1.79
N LEU A 44 -3.44 -1.88 3.06
CA LEU A 44 -4.77 -1.55 3.57
C LEU A 44 -5.35 -0.30 2.88
N GLU A 45 -4.55 0.76 2.72
CA GLU A 45 -4.96 1.96 2.01
C GLU A 45 -5.32 1.66 0.54
N ALA A 46 -4.54 0.83 -0.15
CA ALA A 46 -4.84 0.39 -1.51
C ALA A 46 -6.20 -0.34 -1.57
N LEU A 47 -6.47 -1.27 -0.64
CA LEU A 47 -7.76 -1.97 -0.56
C LEU A 47 -8.92 -1.00 -0.35
N GLN A 48 -8.75 0.02 0.50
CA GLN A 48 -9.76 1.05 0.71
C GLN A 48 -10.02 1.88 -0.56
N CYS A 49 -8.96 2.25 -1.30
CA CYS A 49 -9.11 2.94 -2.58
C CYS A 49 -9.85 2.07 -3.62
N LYS A 50 -9.56 0.77 -3.67
CA LYS A 50 -10.23 -0.19 -4.55
C LYS A 50 -11.72 -0.33 -4.21
N ALA A 51 -12.06 -0.48 -2.93
CA ALA A 51 -13.44 -0.57 -2.47
C ALA A 51 -14.25 0.70 -2.82
N LYS A 52 -13.67 1.89 -2.58
CA LYS A 52 -14.28 3.17 -2.97
C LYS A 52 -14.50 3.28 -4.48
N THR A 53 -13.60 2.71 -5.28
CA THR A 53 -13.72 2.71 -6.75
C THR A 53 -14.87 1.83 -7.23
N GLN A 54 -15.08 0.68 -6.58
CA GLN A 54 -16.16 -0.26 -6.89
C GLN A 54 -17.54 0.26 -6.44
N ASN A 55 -17.61 0.94 -5.30
CA ASN A 55 -18.87 1.54 -4.81
C ASN A 55 -19.38 2.71 -5.65
N ILE A 56 -18.54 3.35 -6.47
CA ILE A 56 -18.96 4.44 -7.38
C ILE A 56 -19.55 3.88 -8.70
N THR A 57 -19.51 2.55 -8.90
CA THR A 57 -19.97 1.90 -10.13
C THR A 57 -21.35 1.23 -10.04
N CYS A 58 -22.03 1.29 -8.89
CA CYS A 58 -23.41 0.85 -8.73
C CYS A 58 -24.39 2.01 -8.91
#